data_AF-L5M5L5-F1
#
_entry.id   AF-L5M5L5-F1
#
_cell.length_a   1.000
_cell.length_b   1.000
_cell.length_c   1.000
_cell.angle_alpha   90.00
_cell.angle_beta   90.00
_cell.angle_gamma   90.00
#
_symmetry.space_group_name_H-M   'P 1'
#
loop_
_entity.id
_entity.type
_entity.pdbx_description
1 polymer ?
#
loop_
_entity_poly.entity_id
_entity_poly.type
_entity_poly.pdbx_seq_one_letter_code
_entity_poly.pdbx_strand_id
1 'polypeptide(L)'
;MASVQRSPRALFCLTLANPLRQSCISIVEWKHPGRPGEGLRGPFDILILLTIFANCVALGVYIPFPEDDSNTANHNLEQVEYVFLVIFTVETVLKIVAYGLVLHPSAYIRNGWNLLDFIIVVVGLFSVLLEQGPGRPGDAPHTGGKPGGFDVKALRAFRVLRPLRLVSGVPSLHIVLNSIMKALVPLLHIALLVLFVIIIYAIIGLELFLGRMHKTCYFLGSEMEAEEDPSPCASSGSGGSGRVCTLNQTECRGRWAGPNGGITNFDNFFFAMLTVFQCVTMEGWTDVLYWMQDAMGYELPWVYFVSLVIFGSFFVLNLVLGVLSGEFSKEREKAKARGDFQKLREKQQLEEDLRGYLDWIMQAEELDMEDPSADGNFGSVAEEGRAGHRRQP
;
A
#
# COMPACT_ATOMS: atom_id res chain seq x y z
N MET A 1 6.22 15.24 -29.10
CA MET A 1 5.21 15.56 -28.06
C MET A 1 3.87 15.03 -28.54
N ALA A 2 3.39 13.91 -27.99
CA ALA A 2 2.03 13.45 -28.29
C ALA A 2 1.05 14.52 -27.80
N SER A 3 0.20 15.03 -28.70
CA SER A 3 -0.85 15.97 -28.36
C SER A 3 -1.79 15.30 -27.36
N VAL A 4 -1.79 15.80 -26.12
CA VAL A 4 -2.76 15.35 -25.10
C VAL A 4 -4.15 15.63 -25.65
N GLN A 5 -4.87 14.57 -26.03
CA GLN A 5 -6.18 14.67 -26.67
C GLN A 5 -7.18 15.18 -25.61
N ARG A 6 -7.45 16.49 -25.64
CA ARG A 6 -8.31 17.19 -24.66
C ARG A 6 -9.77 17.04 -25.04
N SER A 7 -10.63 16.89 -24.03
CA SER A 7 -12.07 16.81 -24.21
C SER A 7 -12.67 18.14 -24.67
N PRO A 8 -13.51 18.16 -25.74
CA PRO A 8 -14.19 19.38 -26.18
C PRO A 8 -15.10 19.98 -25.10
N ARG A 9 -15.63 19.16 -24.16
CA ARG A 9 -16.47 19.59 -23.04
C ARG A 9 -16.11 18.87 -21.73
N ALA A 10 -16.02 19.62 -20.63
CA ALA A 10 -15.97 19.10 -19.25
C ALA A 10 -17.34 19.31 -18.57
N LEU A 11 -17.77 18.38 -17.71
CA LEU A 11 -19.03 18.45 -16.94
C LEU A 11 -20.30 18.75 -17.78
N PHE A 12 -20.36 18.27 -19.02
CA PHE A 12 -21.44 18.51 -19.99
C PHE A 12 -21.66 19.99 -20.42
N CYS A 13 -21.12 20.99 -19.73
CA CYS A 13 -21.36 22.41 -19.99
C CYS A 13 -20.10 23.27 -20.25
N LEU A 14 -18.89 22.84 -19.86
CA LEU A 14 -17.67 23.64 -19.97
C LEU A 14 -16.87 23.31 -21.23
N THR A 15 -17.05 24.11 -22.29
CA THR A 15 -16.23 24.02 -23.51
C THR A 15 -14.77 24.46 -23.26
N LEU A 16 -13.83 23.98 -24.07
CA LEU A 16 -12.40 24.38 -24.04
C LEU A 16 -12.16 25.90 -24.17
N ALA A 17 -13.14 26.63 -24.71
CA ALA A 17 -13.13 28.09 -24.86
C ALA A 17 -13.59 28.85 -23.60
N ASN A 18 -14.06 28.18 -22.56
CA ASN A 18 -14.53 28.85 -21.35
C ASN A 18 -13.32 29.39 -20.55
N PRO A 19 -13.27 30.70 -20.21
CA PRO A 19 -12.13 31.30 -19.52
C PRO A 19 -11.85 30.62 -18.18
N LEU A 20 -12.89 30.19 -17.44
CA LEU A 20 -12.72 29.49 -16.16
C LEU A 20 -11.97 28.17 -16.32
N ARG A 21 -12.28 27.40 -17.37
CA ARG A 21 -11.61 26.14 -17.65
C ARG A 21 -10.16 26.37 -18.09
N GLN A 22 -9.90 27.39 -18.90
CA GLN A 22 -8.54 27.73 -19.33
C GLN A 22 -7.67 28.18 -18.15
N SER A 23 -8.20 29.01 -17.25
CA SER A 23 -7.48 29.41 -16.03
C SER A 23 -7.19 28.21 -15.14
N CYS A 24 -8.15 27.30 -14.91
CA CYS A 24 -7.92 26.08 -14.13
C CYS A 24 -6.85 25.18 -14.76
N ILE A 25 -6.89 24.99 -16.09
CA ILE A 25 -5.85 24.24 -16.81
C ILE A 25 -4.49 24.92 -16.65
N SER A 26 -4.43 26.24 -16.80
CA SER A 26 -3.19 27.00 -16.65
C SER A 26 -2.60 26.91 -15.24
N ILE A 27 -3.43 26.81 -14.20
CA ILE A 27 -2.99 26.69 -12.81
C ILE A 27 -2.49 25.26 -12.52
N VAL A 28 -3.26 24.24 -12.92
CA VAL A 28 -2.94 22.83 -12.67
C VAL A 28 -1.71 22.39 -13.48
N GLU A 29 -1.60 22.82 -14.74
CA GLU A 29 -0.47 22.48 -15.62
C GLU A 29 0.67 23.50 -15.54
N TRP A 30 0.66 24.42 -14.57
CA TRP A 30 1.69 25.45 -14.48
C TRP A 30 3.07 24.81 -14.26
N LYS A 31 3.91 24.86 -15.28
CA LYS A 31 5.28 24.38 -15.24
C LYS A 31 6.23 25.56 -15.06
N HIS A 32 7.17 25.44 -14.12
CA HIS A 32 8.15 26.50 -13.87
C HIS A 32 8.97 26.79 -15.14
N PRO A 33 9.24 28.05 -15.49
CA PRO A 33 10.19 28.39 -16.54
C PRO A 33 11.61 28.11 -16.03
N GLY A 34 12.03 26.86 -16.07
CA GLY A 34 13.38 26.38 -15.73
C GLY A 34 13.98 25.62 -16.90
N ARG A 35 15.32 25.49 -16.92
CA ARG A 35 16.11 24.95 -18.04
C ARG A 35 15.55 23.64 -18.63
N PRO A 36 15.60 23.46 -19.96
CA PRO A 36 15.17 22.22 -20.60
C PRO A 36 16.03 21.05 -20.12
N GLY A 37 15.43 20.10 -19.39
CA GLY A 37 16.10 18.86 -18.96
C GLY A 37 15.79 18.44 -17.52
N GLU A 38 15.49 19.40 -16.64
CA GLU A 38 15.07 19.09 -15.27
C GLU A 38 13.54 19.04 -15.22
N GLY A 39 12.99 17.83 -15.04
CA GLY A 39 11.55 17.61 -14.84
C GLY A 39 11.07 18.13 -13.47
N LEU A 40 11.28 19.41 -13.18
CA LEU A 40 10.85 20.03 -11.95
C LEU A 40 9.32 20.13 -11.94
N ARG A 41 8.70 19.63 -10.86
CA ARG A 41 7.25 19.68 -10.66
C ARG A 41 6.71 21.10 -10.77
N GLY A 42 5.47 21.22 -11.21
CA GLY A 42 4.74 22.48 -11.10
C GLY A 42 4.63 22.88 -9.63
N PRO A 43 4.68 24.17 -9.29
CA PRO A 43 4.62 24.59 -7.89
C PRO A 43 3.24 24.36 -7.27
N PHE A 44 2.19 24.19 -8.08
CA PHE A 44 0.92 23.63 -7.59
C PHE A 44 1.12 22.21 -7.02
N ASP A 45 1.81 21.33 -7.74
CA ASP A 45 2.11 19.97 -7.27
C ASP A 45 3.06 19.95 -6.06
N ILE A 46 3.96 20.93 -5.94
CA ILE A 46 4.84 21.08 -4.77
C ILE A 46 4.02 21.54 -3.57
N LEU A 47 3.12 22.51 -3.74
CA LEU A 47 2.25 23.02 -2.68
C LEU A 47 1.35 21.90 -2.14
N ILE A 48 0.72 21.12 -3.01
CA ILE A 48 -0.12 19.98 -2.59
C ILE A 48 0.73 18.92 -1.88
N LEU A 49 1.94 18.63 -2.37
CA LEU A 49 2.85 17.69 -1.71
C LEU A 49 3.24 18.13 -0.30
N LEU A 50 3.63 19.41 -0.14
CA LEU A 50 3.94 19.98 1.17
C LEU A 50 2.73 19.97 2.10
N THR A 51 1.53 20.20 1.56
CA THR A 51 0.28 20.12 2.32
C THR A 51 0.00 18.70 2.80
N ILE A 52 0.20 17.69 1.94
CA ILE A 52 0.09 16.28 2.33
C ILE A 52 1.09 15.96 3.45
N PHE A 53 2.34 16.39 3.30
CA PHE A 53 3.37 16.18 4.32
C PHE A 53 3.01 16.83 5.66
N ALA A 54 2.56 18.09 5.65
CA ALA A 54 2.11 18.79 6.85
C ALA A 54 0.90 18.10 7.50
N ASN A 55 -0.03 17.55 6.70
CA ASN A 55 -1.15 16.76 7.21
C ASN A 55 -0.67 15.47 7.90
N CYS A 56 0.30 14.77 7.31
CA CYS A 56 0.91 13.60 7.94
C CYS A 56 1.58 13.93 9.28
N VAL A 57 2.25 15.09 9.38
CA VAL A 57 2.84 15.56 10.64
C VAL A 57 1.75 15.88 11.67
N ALA A 58 0.66 16.54 11.26
CA ALA A 58 -0.48 16.82 12.14
C ALA A 58 -1.10 15.51 12.69
N LEU A 59 -1.27 14.48 11.85
CA LEU A 59 -1.71 13.15 12.27
C LEU A 59 -0.72 12.49 13.23
N GLY A 60 0.59 12.68 13.04
CA GLY A 60 1.62 12.12 13.91
C GLY A 60 1.75 12.81 15.28
N VAL A 61 1.36 14.08 15.38
CA VAL A 61 1.37 14.84 16.64
C VAL A 61 0.09 14.64 17.45
N TYR A 62 -0.98 14.13 16.82
CA TYR A 62 -2.25 13.86 17.50
C TYR A 62 -2.09 12.80 18.60
N ILE A 63 -2.51 13.14 19.83
CA ILE A 63 -2.44 12.24 20.99
C ILE A 63 -3.85 11.72 21.29
N PRO A 64 -4.10 10.40 21.20
CA PRO A 64 -5.39 9.84 21.59
C PRO A 64 -5.50 9.77 23.11
N PHE A 65 -6.60 10.27 23.67
CA PHE A 65 -6.94 10.14 25.08
C PHE A 65 -8.13 9.17 25.25
N PRO A 66 -8.18 8.39 26.35
CA PRO A 66 -9.34 7.57 26.67
C PRO A 66 -10.55 8.44 27.05
N GLU A 67 -11.74 7.84 27.04
CA GLU A 67 -12.98 8.46 27.59
C GLU A 67 -13.41 9.80 26.97
N ASP A 68 -13.11 10.02 25.69
CA ASP A 68 -13.45 11.24 24.95
C ASP A 68 -12.83 12.53 25.51
N ASP A 69 -11.75 12.40 26.28
CA ASP A 69 -10.97 13.55 26.73
C ASP A 69 -10.17 14.16 25.56
N SER A 70 -9.90 15.47 25.63
CA SER A 70 -9.11 16.16 24.63
C SER A 70 -8.38 17.37 25.21
N ASN A 71 -7.19 17.65 24.69
CA ASN A 71 -6.43 18.85 25.05
C ASN A 71 -6.65 19.97 24.03
N THR A 72 -6.24 21.18 24.39
CA THR A 72 -6.30 22.36 23.50
C THR A 72 -5.51 22.16 22.21
N ALA A 73 -4.41 21.41 22.26
CA ALA A 73 -3.62 21.06 21.09
C ALA A 73 -4.41 20.21 20.08
N ASN A 74 -5.15 19.19 20.53
CA ASN A 74 -6.00 18.35 19.69
C ASN A 74 -7.14 19.16 19.07
N HIS A 75 -7.75 20.08 19.82
CA HIS A 75 -8.76 20.98 19.26
C HIS A 75 -8.18 21.88 18.14
N ASN A 76 -6.98 22.42 18.33
CA ASN A 76 -6.29 23.18 17.29
C ASN A 76 -5.93 22.31 16.08
N LEU A 77 -5.51 21.06 16.31
CA LEU A 77 -5.22 20.11 15.23
C LEU A 77 -6.47 19.79 14.42
N GLU A 78 -7.64 19.61 15.04
CA GLU A 78 -8.92 19.42 14.35
C GLU A 78 -9.26 20.61 13.44
N GLN A 79 -9.03 21.85 13.89
CA GLN A 79 -9.21 23.05 13.05
C GLN A 79 -8.25 23.04 11.85
N VAL A 80 -6.98 22.68 12.08
CA VAL A 80 -5.97 22.55 11.02
C VAL A 80 -6.36 21.45 10.00
N GLU A 81 -6.96 20.35 10.46
CA GLU A 81 -7.47 19.30 9.57
C GLU A 81 -8.59 19.78 8.65
N TYR A 82 -9.46 20.66 9.14
CA TYR A 82 -10.49 21.29 8.32
C TYR A 82 -9.85 22.16 7.23
N VAL A 83 -8.79 22.92 7.55
CA VAL A 83 -8.03 23.69 6.55
C VAL A 83 -7.44 22.79 5.47
N PHE A 84 -6.84 21.66 5.86
CA PHE A 84 -6.32 20.69 4.88
C PHE A 84 -7.41 20.10 3.99
N LEU A 85 -8.58 19.77 4.55
CA LEU A 85 -9.72 19.26 3.78
C LEU A 85 -10.19 20.29 2.75
N VAL A 86 -10.25 21.57 3.10
CA VAL A 86 -10.61 22.65 2.17
C VAL A 86 -9.60 22.75 1.04
N ILE A 87 -8.29 22.75 1.33
CA ILE A 87 -7.23 22.80 0.30
C ILE A 87 -7.38 21.63 -0.68
N PHE A 88 -7.59 20.42 -0.17
CA PHE A 88 -7.77 19.22 -0.98
C PHE A 88 -9.08 19.23 -1.78
N THR A 89 -10.15 19.78 -1.22
CA THR A 89 -11.42 19.94 -1.94
C THR A 89 -11.23 20.89 -3.13
N VAL A 90 -10.55 22.02 -2.92
CA VAL A 90 -10.23 22.98 -3.98
C VAL A 90 -9.37 22.32 -5.06
N GLU A 91 -8.34 21.58 -4.67
CA GLU A 91 -7.49 20.83 -5.61
C GLU A 91 -8.31 19.87 -6.49
N THR A 92 -9.16 19.04 -5.88
CA THR A 92 -10.01 18.07 -6.58
C THR A 92 -10.99 18.78 -7.52
N VAL A 93 -11.63 19.87 -7.08
CA VAL A 93 -12.53 20.67 -7.91
C VAL A 93 -11.79 21.28 -9.11
N LEU A 94 -10.60 21.86 -8.90
CA LEU A 94 -9.76 22.41 -9.98
C LEU A 94 -9.42 21.34 -11.03
N LYS A 95 -9.01 20.13 -10.58
CA LYS A 95 -8.70 19.01 -11.47
C LYS A 95 -9.93 18.49 -12.23
N ILE A 96 -11.09 18.42 -11.58
CA ILE A 96 -12.36 18.03 -12.21
C ILE A 96 -12.78 19.04 -13.28
N VAL A 97 -12.65 20.34 -13.02
CA VAL A 97 -12.96 21.41 -13.99
C VAL A 97 -11.99 21.38 -15.18
N ALA A 98 -10.70 21.14 -14.93
CA ALA A 98 -9.69 21.06 -15.99
C ALA A 98 -9.88 19.85 -16.91
N TYR A 99 -9.96 18.64 -16.34
CA TYR A 99 -9.94 17.37 -17.08
C TYR A 99 -11.33 16.82 -17.42
N GLY A 100 -12.36 17.20 -16.66
CA GLY A 100 -13.71 16.64 -16.76
C GLY A 100 -13.91 15.37 -15.91
N LEU A 101 -15.17 15.04 -15.62
CA LEU A 101 -15.53 14.03 -14.61
C LEU A 101 -15.39 12.57 -15.10
N VAL A 102 -16.18 12.12 -16.09
CA VAL A 102 -16.30 10.68 -16.46
C VAL A 102 -16.24 10.37 -17.96
N LEU A 103 -16.78 11.24 -18.82
CA LEU A 103 -17.11 10.89 -20.21
C LEU A 103 -15.91 10.64 -21.14
N HIS A 104 -14.72 11.11 -20.78
CA HIS A 104 -13.54 11.06 -21.66
C HIS A 104 -12.47 10.07 -21.18
N PRO A 105 -11.63 9.54 -22.10
CA PRO A 105 -10.54 8.63 -21.73
C PRO A 105 -9.52 9.28 -20.77
N SER A 106 -9.32 10.59 -20.89
CA SER A 106 -8.47 11.43 -20.03
C SER A 106 -9.23 12.07 -18.87
N ALA A 107 -10.42 11.56 -18.51
CA ALA A 107 -11.23 12.10 -17.43
C ALA A 107 -10.61 11.79 -16.04
N TYR A 108 -10.89 12.67 -15.07
CA TYR A 108 -10.30 12.61 -13.73
C TYR A 108 -10.53 11.27 -13.03
N ILE A 109 -11.76 10.76 -13.00
CA ILE A 109 -12.14 9.54 -12.27
C ILE A 109 -11.60 8.26 -12.93
N ARG A 110 -11.24 8.29 -14.22
CA ARG A 110 -10.69 7.12 -14.92
C ARG A 110 -9.24 6.82 -14.56
N ASN A 111 -8.51 7.79 -13.99
CA ASN A 111 -7.20 7.54 -13.41
C ASN A 111 -7.38 7.01 -11.98
N GLY A 112 -6.94 5.77 -11.72
CA GLY A 112 -7.09 5.13 -10.41
C GLY A 112 -6.51 5.92 -9.23
N TRP A 113 -5.43 6.67 -9.46
CA TRP A 113 -4.79 7.51 -8.43
C TRP A 113 -5.61 8.76 -8.10
N ASN A 114 -6.25 9.36 -9.12
CA ASN A 114 -7.16 10.48 -8.93
C ASN A 114 -8.49 10.04 -8.30
N LEU A 115 -8.93 8.80 -8.58
CA LEU A 115 -10.09 8.20 -7.93
C LEU A 115 -9.84 8.01 -6.42
N LEU A 116 -8.64 7.56 -6.03
CA LEU A 116 -8.27 7.47 -4.61
C LEU A 116 -8.35 8.85 -3.92
N ASP A 117 -7.76 9.87 -4.54
CA ASP A 117 -7.83 11.25 -4.04
C ASP A 117 -9.28 11.74 -3.89
N PHE A 118 -10.12 11.47 -4.90
CA PHE A 118 -11.54 11.81 -4.89
C PHE A 118 -12.29 11.14 -3.72
N ILE A 119 -12.06 9.84 -3.50
CA ILE A 119 -12.68 9.09 -2.41
C ILE A 119 -12.29 9.69 -1.06
N ILE A 120 -11.01 10.02 -0.86
CA ILE A 120 -10.53 10.61 0.40
C ILE A 120 -11.23 11.95 0.68
N VAL A 121 -11.35 12.81 -0.34
CA VAL A 121 -12.04 14.10 -0.20
C VAL A 121 -13.53 13.91 0.08
N VAL A 122 -14.21 12.99 -0.62
CA VAL A 122 -15.64 12.71 -0.41
C VAL A 122 -15.91 12.17 1.00
N VAL A 123 -15.11 11.22 1.48
CA VAL A 123 -15.23 10.69 2.85
C VAL A 123 -14.98 11.79 3.88
N GLY A 124 -13.99 12.67 3.63
CA GLY A 124 -13.71 13.82 4.49
C GLY A 124 -14.86 14.83 4.55
N LEU A 125 -15.44 15.19 3.39
CA LEU A 125 -16.60 16.10 3.31
C LEU A 125 -17.84 15.48 3.96
N PHE A 126 -18.08 14.18 3.75
CA PHE A 126 -19.18 13.46 4.36
C PHE A 126 -19.05 13.42 5.89
N SER A 127 -17.84 13.22 6.43
CA SER A 127 -17.56 13.29 7.87
C SER A 127 -17.92 14.67 8.44
N VAL A 128 -17.52 15.76 7.79
CA VAL A 128 -17.84 17.13 8.27
C VAL A 128 -19.34 17.42 8.16
N LEU A 129 -20.00 16.98 7.08
CA LEU A 129 -21.44 17.16 6.90
C LEU A 129 -22.25 16.45 7.99
N LEU A 130 -21.79 15.29 8.45
CA LEU A 130 -22.41 14.58 9.57
C LEU A 130 -22.14 15.25 10.93
N GLU A 131 -20.94 15.80 11.13
CA GLU A 131 -20.59 16.54 12.36
C GLU A 131 -21.32 17.90 12.45
N GLN A 132 -21.58 18.57 11.32
CA GLN A 132 -22.23 19.88 11.24
C GLN A 132 -23.73 19.82 10.87
N GLY A 133 -24.26 18.62 10.60
CA GLY A 133 -25.66 18.44 10.25
C GLY A 133 -26.58 18.98 11.35
N PRO A 134 -27.75 19.55 11.01
CA PRO A 134 -28.66 20.10 12.01
C PRO A 134 -29.06 18.98 12.95
N GLY A 135 -28.51 19.03 14.17
CA GLY A 135 -29.00 18.22 15.28
C GLY A 135 -30.50 18.45 15.32
N ARG A 136 -31.27 17.38 15.13
CA ARG A 136 -32.71 17.45 15.36
C ARG A 136 -32.89 18.02 16.77
N PRO A 137 -33.70 19.07 16.95
CA PRO A 137 -33.88 19.66 18.26
C PRO A 137 -34.56 18.62 19.15
N GLY A 138 -33.77 17.97 20.02
CA GLY A 138 -34.26 16.92 20.93
C GLY A 138 -33.27 15.81 21.29
N ASP A 139 -32.14 15.65 20.61
CA ASP A 139 -31.15 14.64 21.02
C ASP A 139 -30.18 15.25 22.07
N ALA A 140 -30.28 14.74 23.30
CA ALA A 140 -29.45 15.09 24.44
C ALA A 140 -27.94 14.84 24.18
N PRO A 141 -27.04 15.51 24.92
CA PRO A 141 -25.60 15.29 24.78
C PRO A 141 -25.23 13.90 25.28
N HIS A 142 -24.55 13.13 24.44
CA HIS A 142 -23.66 12.03 24.80
C HIS A 142 -24.22 10.95 25.76
N THR A 143 -25.01 10.02 25.21
CA THR A 143 -25.01 8.63 25.70
C THR A 143 -24.96 7.69 24.52
N GLY A 144 -23.91 6.87 24.47
CA GLY A 144 -23.67 5.87 23.44
C GLY A 144 -24.84 4.89 23.30
N GLY A 145 -25.01 4.37 22.07
CA GLY A 145 -25.81 3.17 21.84
C GLY A 145 -27.20 3.36 21.20
N LYS A 146 -27.42 4.30 20.28
CA LYS A 146 -28.54 4.17 19.32
C LYS A 146 -28.08 3.33 18.10
N PRO A 147 -28.77 2.24 17.72
CA PRO A 147 -28.33 1.29 16.69
C PRO A 147 -28.57 1.80 15.25
N GLY A 148 -28.32 3.08 14.99
CA GLY A 148 -28.56 3.69 13.68
C GLY A 148 -27.90 5.05 13.45
N GLY A 149 -27.13 5.58 14.41
CA GLY A 149 -26.23 6.70 14.17
C GLY A 149 -24.90 6.14 13.68
N PHE A 150 -24.47 6.49 12.47
CA PHE A 150 -23.12 6.16 12.01
C PHE A 150 -22.12 6.70 13.03
N ASP A 151 -21.22 5.85 13.52
CA ASP A 151 -20.18 6.30 14.44
C ASP A 151 -19.22 7.22 13.69
N VAL A 152 -19.42 8.53 13.86
CA VAL A 152 -18.58 9.58 13.26
C VAL A 152 -17.11 9.45 13.71
N LYS A 153 -16.84 8.79 14.86
CA LYS A 153 -15.49 8.48 15.30
C LYS A 153 -14.81 7.45 14.40
N ALA A 154 -15.55 6.45 13.89
CA ALA A 154 -15.01 5.50 12.93
C ALA A 154 -14.70 6.18 11.58
N LEU A 155 -15.49 7.18 11.19
CA LEU A 155 -15.21 7.96 9.96
C LEU A 155 -13.93 8.80 10.06
N ARG A 156 -13.61 9.27 11.27
CA ARG A 156 -12.34 9.95 11.56
C ARG A 156 -11.12 9.05 11.31
N ALA A 157 -11.25 7.73 11.46
CA ALA A 157 -10.15 6.79 11.18
C ALA A 157 -9.74 6.79 9.69
N PHE A 158 -10.66 7.06 8.75
CA PHE A 158 -10.32 7.13 7.31
C PHE A 158 -9.33 8.26 6.98
N ARG A 159 -9.14 9.23 7.89
CA ARG A 159 -8.09 10.26 7.75
C ARG A 159 -6.69 9.62 7.64
N VAL A 160 -6.51 8.40 8.15
CA VAL A 160 -5.26 7.59 7.99
C VAL A 160 -4.94 7.22 6.54
N LEU A 161 -5.90 7.35 5.61
CA LEU A 161 -5.66 7.11 4.18
C LEU A 161 -5.00 8.31 3.47
N ARG A 162 -5.02 9.51 4.07
CA ARG A 162 -4.47 10.73 3.46
C ARG A 162 -2.98 10.63 3.07
N PRO A 163 -2.09 9.97 3.84
CA PRO A 163 -0.72 9.70 3.41
C PRO A 163 -0.61 8.94 2.09
N LEU A 164 -1.61 8.12 1.71
CA LEU A 164 -1.62 7.42 0.42
C LEU A 164 -1.69 8.40 -0.77
N ARG A 165 -2.14 9.64 -0.57
CA ARG A 165 -2.09 10.70 -1.60
C ARG A 165 -0.66 11.11 -1.97
N LEU A 166 0.31 10.80 -1.12
CA LEU A 166 1.71 10.95 -1.49
C LEU A 166 2.06 10.09 -2.72
N VAL A 167 1.45 8.91 -2.81
CA VAL A 167 1.60 8.00 -3.94
C VAL A 167 1.04 8.64 -5.20
N SER A 168 -0.20 9.12 -5.17
CA SER A 168 -0.85 9.77 -6.34
C SER A 168 -0.08 11.01 -6.81
N GLY A 169 0.57 11.71 -5.88
CA GLY A 169 1.49 12.79 -6.22
C GLY A 169 2.74 12.30 -6.95
N VAL A 170 3.47 11.32 -6.40
CA VAL A 170 4.86 10.97 -6.79
C VAL A 170 4.88 9.87 -7.87
N PRO A 171 5.19 10.19 -9.14
CA PRO A 171 5.08 9.22 -10.23
C PRO A 171 6.01 8.00 -10.10
N SER A 172 7.18 8.16 -9.46
CA SER A 172 8.10 7.05 -9.20
C SER A 172 7.50 6.01 -8.27
N LEU A 173 6.67 6.41 -7.29
CA LEU A 173 5.98 5.47 -6.39
C LEU A 173 4.93 4.63 -7.13
N HIS A 174 4.29 5.18 -8.17
CA HIS A 174 3.37 4.41 -9.02
C HIS A 174 4.07 3.20 -9.65
N ILE A 175 5.32 3.39 -10.11
CA ILE A 175 6.10 2.32 -10.75
C ILE A 175 6.41 1.22 -9.72
N VAL A 176 6.81 1.62 -8.51
CA VAL A 176 7.12 0.68 -7.41
C VAL A 176 5.88 -0.11 -7.02
N LEU A 177 4.76 0.54 -6.73
CA LEU A 177 3.53 -0.14 -6.30
C LEU A 177 2.93 -1.03 -7.38
N ASN A 178 2.94 -0.60 -8.65
CA ASN A 178 2.52 -1.46 -9.75
C ASN A 178 3.40 -2.70 -9.89
N SER A 179 4.68 -2.59 -9.55
CA SER A 179 5.60 -3.73 -9.53
C SER A 179 5.28 -4.68 -8.38
N ILE A 180 4.98 -4.16 -7.19
CA ILE A 180 4.53 -4.95 -6.03
C ILE A 180 3.22 -5.68 -6.34
N MET A 181 2.22 -4.99 -6.90
CA MET A 181 0.93 -5.59 -7.24
C MET A 181 1.07 -6.72 -8.26
N LYS A 182 2.00 -6.61 -9.22
CA LYS A 182 2.30 -7.69 -10.16
C LYS A 182 2.96 -8.89 -9.49
N ALA A 183 3.83 -8.66 -8.50
CA ALA A 183 4.48 -9.72 -7.74
C ALA A 183 3.53 -10.42 -6.74
N LEU A 184 2.44 -9.76 -6.33
CA LEU A 184 1.45 -10.34 -5.40
C LEU A 184 0.62 -11.46 -6.04
N VAL A 185 0.30 -11.35 -7.34
CA VAL A 185 -0.54 -12.32 -8.05
C VAL A 185 -0.02 -13.77 -7.95
N PRO A 186 1.25 -14.09 -8.26
CA PRO A 186 1.75 -15.45 -8.12
C PRO A 186 1.76 -15.96 -6.67
N LEU A 187 1.93 -15.07 -5.69
CA LEU A 187 1.89 -15.43 -4.27
C LEU A 187 0.49 -15.81 -3.79
N LEU A 188 -0.58 -15.36 -4.47
CA LEU A 188 -1.96 -15.68 -4.11
C LEU A 188 -2.23 -17.19 -4.15
N HIS A 189 -1.66 -17.92 -5.11
CA HIS A 189 -1.84 -19.37 -5.22
C HIS A 189 -1.25 -20.11 -4.01
N ILE A 190 -0.10 -19.65 -3.53
CA ILE A 190 0.53 -20.19 -2.32
C ILE A 190 -0.30 -19.83 -1.10
N ALA A 191 -0.72 -18.57 -0.98
CA ALA A 191 -1.55 -18.12 0.14
C ALA A 191 -2.84 -18.94 0.25
N LEU A 192 -3.47 -19.30 -0.88
CA LEU A 192 -4.63 -20.19 -0.91
C LEU A 192 -4.31 -21.61 -0.41
N LEU A 193 -3.16 -22.17 -0.78
CA LEU A 193 -2.72 -23.47 -0.27
C LEU A 193 -2.48 -23.42 1.25
N VAL A 194 -1.82 -22.37 1.74
CA VAL A 194 -1.59 -22.16 3.18
C VAL A 194 -2.90 -22.02 3.93
N LEU A 195 -3.83 -21.22 3.40
CA LEU A 195 -5.18 -21.08 3.97
C LEU A 195 -5.90 -22.42 4.05
N PHE A 196 -5.77 -23.28 3.02
CA PHE A 196 -6.37 -24.61 3.04
C PHE A 196 -5.78 -25.52 4.12
N VAL A 197 -4.46 -25.49 4.30
CA VAL A 197 -3.78 -26.21 5.41
C VAL A 197 -4.27 -25.70 6.76
N ILE A 198 -4.38 -24.38 6.94
CA ILE A 198 -4.91 -23.77 8.17
C ILE A 198 -6.35 -24.24 8.42
N ILE A 199 -7.21 -24.26 7.39
CA ILE A 199 -8.60 -24.74 7.52
C ILE A 199 -8.65 -26.20 7.97
N ILE A 200 -7.83 -27.08 7.36
CA ILE A 200 -7.78 -28.50 7.74
C ILE A 200 -7.41 -28.65 9.21
N TYR A 201 -6.32 -28.00 9.64
CA TYR A 201 -5.87 -28.07 11.03
C TYR A 201 -6.87 -27.42 11.99
N ALA A 202 -7.52 -26.32 11.60
CA ALA A 202 -8.55 -25.68 12.41
C ALA A 202 -9.75 -26.61 12.66
N ILE A 203 -10.21 -27.35 11.64
CA ILE A 203 -11.29 -28.34 11.79
C ILE A 203 -10.85 -29.50 12.67
N ILE A 204 -9.64 -30.03 12.45
CA ILE A 204 -9.09 -31.11 13.29
C ILE A 204 -8.98 -30.65 14.75
N GLY A 205 -8.43 -29.46 15.00
CA GLY A 205 -8.29 -28.90 16.34
C GLY A 205 -9.64 -28.63 17.00
N LEU A 206 -10.62 -28.12 16.26
CA LEU A 206 -12.00 -27.94 16.72
C LEU A 206 -12.57 -29.28 17.20
N GLU A 207 -12.53 -30.33 16.39
CA GLU A 207 -13.08 -31.64 16.76
C GLU A 207 -12.34 -32.30 17.93
N LEU A 208 -11.01 -32.13 18.03
CA LEU A 208 -10.20 -32.75 19.07
C LEU A 208 -10.29 -32.02 20.42
N PHE A 209 -10.41 -30.69 20.40
CA PHE A 209 -10.12 -29.84 21.56
C PHE A 209 -11.28 -28.95 22.02
N LEU A 210 -12.47 -29.13 21.44
CA LEU A 210 -13.65 -28.35 21.79
C LEU A 210 -13.93 -28.35 23.31
N GLY A 211 -14.05 -27.15 23.86
CA GLY A 211 -14.44 -26.90 25.25
C GLY A 211 -13.42 -27.31 26.31
N ARG A 212 -12.20 -27.72 25.93
CA ARG A 212 -11.20 -28.25 26.87
C ARG A 212 -10.52 -27.16 27.71
N MET A 213 -10.45 -25.92 27.22
CA MET A 213 -9.71 -24.83 27.87
C MET A 213 -10.54 -23.94 28.81
N HIS A 214 -11.74 -24.34 29.23
CA HIS A 214 -12.64 -23.51 30.04
C HIS A 214 -12.57 -23.73 31.55
N LYS A 215 -11.54 -24.41 32.05
CA LYS A 215 -11.35 -24.71 33.46
C LYS A 215 -10.03 -24.15 33.94
N THR A 216 -10.04 -23.44 35.07
CA THR A 216 -8.82 -22.98 35.75
C THR A 216 -8.97 -23.14 37.28
N CYS A 217 -7.91 -22.85 38.02
CA CYS A 217 -7.86 -22.98 39.46
C CYS A 217 -8.47 -21.74 40.14
N TYR A 218 -9.49 -21.95 40.96
CA TYR A 218 -10.13 -20.91 41.78
C TYR A 218 -9.92 -21.20 43.27
N PHE A 219 -9.87 -20.17 44.11
CA PHE A 219 -9.93 -20.36 45.55
C PHE A 219 -11.32 -20.86 45.97
N LEU A 220 -11.37 -21.85 46.87
CA LEU A 220 -12.60 -22.45 47.38
C LEU A 220 -13.58 -21.39 47.88
N GLY A 221 -14.83 -21.46 47.39
CA GLY A 221 -15.90 -20.54 47.79
C GLY A 221 -15.78 -19.11 47.25
N SER A 222 -14.79 -18.80 46.41
CA SER A 222 -14.63 -17.49 45.77
C SER A 222 -14.75 -17.57 44.24
N GLU A 223 -14.85 -16.42 43.58
CA GLU A 223 -14.73 -16.26 42.12
C GLU A 223 -13.34 -15.71 41.72
N MET A 224 -12.38 -15.69 42.65
CA MET A 224 -11.02 -15.22 42.38
C MET A 224 -10.16 -16.36 41.85
N GLU A 225 -9.50 -16.10 40.72
CA GLU A 225 -8.50 -16.97 40.13
C GLU A 225 -7.31 -17.11 41.09
N ALA A 226 -6.79 -18.33 41.22
CA ALA A 226 -5.75 -18.63 42.21
C ALA A 226 -4.33 -18.28 41.74
N GLU A 227 -4.16 -18.09 40.43
CA GLU A 227 -2.88 -17.80 39.75
C GLU A 227 -2.99 -16.43 39.09
N GLU A 228 -1.89 -15.67 39.05
CA GLU A 228 -1.82 -14.36 38.36
C GLU A 228 -1.93 -14.54 36.84
N ASP A 229 -1.29 -15.58 36.31
CA ASP A 229 -1.42 -16.04 34.93
C ASP A 229 -2.23 -17.35 34.91
N PRO A 230 -3.56 -17.29 34.78
CA PRO A 230 -4.41 -18.48 34.83
C PRO A 230 -4.14 -19.39 33.65
N SER A 231 -3.86 -20.66 33.95
CA SER A 231 -3.69 -21.72 32.94
C SER A 231 -4.78 -22.78 33.07
N PRO A 232 -5.08 -23.55 32.01
CA PRO A 232 -6.06 -24.63 32.09
C PRO A 232 -5.76 -25.64 33.19
N CYS A 233 -6.79 -26.30 33.70
CA CYS A 233 -6.66 -27.41 34.64
C CYS A 233 -7.61 -28.56 34.32
N ALA A 234 -7.27 -29.74 34.83
CA ALA A 234 -8.12 -30.92 34.82
C ALA A 234 -8.57 -31.30 36.24
N SER A 235 -9.85 -31.65 36.40
CA SER A 235 -10.38 -32.07 37.70
C SER A 235 -9.96 -33.52 38.01
N SER A 236 -9.41 -33.75 39.21
CA SER A 236 -8.88 -35.06 39.67
C SER A 236 -9.87 -36.24 39.64
N GLY A 237 -11.17 -36.01 39.43
CA GLY A 237 -12.20 -37.06 39.37
C GLY A 237 -12.60 -37.54 37.97
N SER A 238 -12.07 -36.93 36.89
CA SER A 238 -12.58 -37.12 35.52
C SER A 238 -11.72 -38.00 34.60
N GLY A 239 -10.76 -38.77 35.15
CA GLY A 239 -9.86 -39.61 34.35
C GLY A 239 -8.96 -38.83 33.37
N GLY A 240 -8.89 -37.51 33.51
CA GLY A 240 -8.07 -36.63 32.67
C GLY A 240 -6.63 -36.59 33.14
N SER A 241 -5.69 -36.79 32.23
CA SER A 241 -4.24 -36.73 32.45
C SER A 241 -3.69 -35.28 32.54
N GLY A 242 -4.55 -34.28 32.78
CA GLY A 242 -4.18 -32.87 32.79
C GLY A 242 -3.64 -32.37 34.13
N ARG A 243 -3.28 -31.08 34.17
CA ARG A 243 -2.71 -30.38 35.33
C ARG A 243 -3.72 -30.29 36.47
N VAL A 244 -3.27 -30.60 37.68
CA VAL A 244 -4.07 -30.46 38.91
C VAL A 244 -3.65 -29.19 39.64
N CYS A 245 -4.60 -28.49 40.25
CA CYS A 245 -4.33 -27.34 41.11
C CYS A 245 -3.53 -27.77 42.34
N THR A 246 -2.33 -27.21 42.53
CA THR A 246 -1.40 -27.59 43.62
C THR A 246 -1.48 -26.69 44.84
N LEU A 247 -2.12 -25.52 44.71
CA LEU A 247 -2.27 -24.54 45.78
C LEU A 247 -3.29 -25.01 46.82
N ASN A 248 -2.98 -24.76 48.10
CA ASN A 248 -3.90 -25.06 49.19
C ASN A 248 -5.21 -24.28 49.03
N GLN A 249 -6.33 -24.93 49.33
CA GLN A 249 -7.68 -24.34 49.22
C GLN A 249 -8.06 -23.92 47.79
N THR A 250 -7.56 -24.60 46.77
CA THR A 250 -7.97 -24.37 45.38
C THR A 250 -8.72 -25.56 44.80
N GLU A 251 -9.64 -25.28 43.88
CA GLU A 251 -10.33 -26.29 43.09
C GLU A 251 -10.33 -25.93 41.60
N CYS A 252 -10.24 -26.96 40.76
CA CYS A 252 -10.33 -26.80 39.32
C CYS A 252 -11.81 -26.67 38.92
N ARG A 253 -12.23 -25.45 38.58
CA ARG A 253 -13.63 -25.12 38.26
C ARG A 253 -13.73 -24.60 36.83
N GLY A 254 -14.85 -24.91 36.18
CA GLY A 254 -15.22 -24.32 34.89
C GLY A 254 -15.67 -22.86 35.01
N ARG A 255 -16.12 -22.27 33.89
CA ARG A 255 -16.54 -20.85 33.71
C ARG A 255 -15.39 -19.86 33.47
N TRP A 256 -14.20 -20.35 33.24
CA TRP A 256 -13.11 -19.50 32.78
C TRP A 256 -13.29 -19.22 31.28
N ALA A 257 -13.08 -17.95 30.88
CA ALA A 257 -13.18 -17.54 29.49
C ALA A 257 -12.16 -18.29 28.60
N GLY A 258 -11.04 -18.72 29.17
CA GLY A 258 -9.93 -19.36 28.48
C GLY A 258 -8.70 -18.46 28.42
N PRO A 259 -7.58 -18.96 27.90
CA PRO A 259 -6.34 -18.19 27.81
C PRO A 259 -6.52 -16.92 26.96
N ASN A 260 -5.75 -15.87 27.26
CA ASN A 260 -5.81 -14.58 26.56
C ASN A 260 -7.22 -13.96 26.51
N GLY A 261 -7.97 -14.03 27.60
CA GLY A 261 -9.35 -13.52 27.66
C GLY A 261 -10.34 -14.31 26.79
N GLY A 262 -10.05 -15.58 26.52
CA GLY A 262 -10.87 -16.47 25.70
C GLY A 262 -10.68 -16.29 24.19
N ILE A 263 -9.61 -15.64 23.73
CA ILE A 263 -9.31 -15.49 22.29
C ILE A 263 -8.69 -16.77 21.72
N THR A 264 -7.73 -17.36 22.43
CA THR A 264 -7.00 -18.56 22.00
C THR A 264 -7.71 -19.82 22.47
N ASN A 265 -8.63 -20.32 21.64
CA ASN A 265 -9.43 -21.51 21.91
C ASN A 265 -9.76 -22.28 20.61
N PHE A 266 -10.36 -23.45 20.78
CA PHE A 266 -10.82 -24.33 19.69
C PHE A 266 -12.34 -24.56 19.78
N ASP A 267 -13.13 -23.60 20.24
CA ASP A 267 -14.58 -23.78 20.46
C ASP A 267 -15.41 -23.38 19.24
N ASN A 268 -14.87 -22.47 18.41
CA ASN A 268 -15.49 -22.03 17.17
C ASN A 268 -14.48 -22.12 16.02
N PHE A 269 -15.00 -22.36 14.81
CA PHE A 269 -14.17 -22.47 13.61
C PHE A 269 -13.22 -21.28 13.40
N PHE A 270 -13.69 -20.04 13.62
CA PHE A 270 -12.85 -18.85 13.45
C PHE A 270 -11.79 -18.67 14.53
N PHE A 271 -12.08 -19.01 15.80
CA PHE A 271 -11.08 -18.96 16.87
C PHE A 271 -10.06 -20.09 16.73
N ALA A 272 -10.49 -21.28 16.31
CA ALA A 272 -9.60 -22.38 15.96
C ALA A 272 -8.67 -21.98 14.80
N MET A 273 -9.21 -21.33 13.76
CA MET A 273 -8.43 -20.80 12.64
C MET A 273 -7.41 -19.75 13.09
N LEU A 274 -7.80 -18.81 13.95
CA LEU A 274 -6.91 -17.80 14.51
C LEU A 274 -5.78 -18.42 15.33
N THR A 275 -6.12 -19.37 16.22
CA THR A 275 -5.15 -20.09 17.05
C THR A 275 -4.18 -20.90 16.19
N VAL A 276 -4.66 -21.60 15.17
CA VAL A 276 -3.81 -22.33 14.20
C VAL A 276 -2.92 -21.38 13.43
N PHE A 277 -3.44 -20.23 12.99
CA PHE A 277 -2.66 -19.21 12.29
C PHE A 277 -1.53 -18.68 13.19
N GLN A 278 -1.82 -18.34 14.46
CA GLN A 278 -0.81 -17.97 15.44
C GLN A 278 0.28 -19.05 15.54
N CYS A 279 -0.09 -20.33 15.71
CA CYS A 279 0.87 -21.42 15.77
C CYS A 279 1.72 -21.57 14.49
N VAL A 280 1.13 -21.39 13.30
CA VAL A 280 1.84 -21.43 12.01
C VAL A 280 2.87 -20.32 11.88
N THR A 281 2.63 -19.15 12.48
CA THR A 281 3.62 -18.05 12.51
C THR A 281 4.82 -18.31 13.44
N MET A 282 4.84 -19.45 14.12
CA MET A 282 5.86 -19.84 15.12
C MET A 282 5.94 -18.91 16.34
N GLU A 283 4.89 -18.13 16.61
CA GLU A 283 4.78 -17.24 17.76
C GLU A 283 3.74 -17.84 18.73
N GLY A 284 4.08 -17.94 20.02
CA GLY A 284 3.18 -18.46 21.07
C GLY A 284 2.71 -19.92 20.91
N TRP A 285 3.23 -20.69 19.95
CA TRP A 285 2.72 -22.04 19.65
C TRP A 285 2.97 -23.05 20.78
N THR A 286 4.07 -22.88 21.52
CA THR A 286 4.38 -23.71 22.69
C THR A 286 3.43 -23.42 23.84
N ASP A 287 2.96 -22.18 23.98
CA ASP A 287 2.03 -21.79 25.05
C ASP A 287 0.67 -22.46 24.82
N VAL A 288 0.17 -22.42 23.58
CA VAL A 288 -1.06 -23.13 23.19
C VAL A 288 -0.92 -24.66 23.39
N LEU A 289 0.24 -25.22 23.06
CA LEU A 289 0.55 -26.62 23.31
C LEU A 289 0.51 -26.95 24.81
N TYR A 290 1.15 -26.15 25.66
CA TYR A 290 1.19 -26.37 27.10
C TYR A 290 -0.19 -26.19 27.74
N TRP A 291 -0.95 -25.18 27.35
CA TRP A 291 -2.35 -25.02 27.77
C TRP A 291 -3.20 -26.23 27.41
N MET A 292 -2.98 -26.82 26.22
CA MET A 292 -3.68 -28.05 25.86
C MET A 292 -3.24 -29.25 26.73
N GLN A 293 -1.95 -29.39 26.99
CA GLN A 293 -1.43 -30.45 27.87
C GLN A 293 -1.98 -30.32 29.29
N ASP A 294 -2.07 -29.10 29.81
CA ASP A 294 -2.64 -28.84 31.12
C ASP A 294 -4.14 -29.16 31.18
N ALA A 295 -4.86 -29.00 30.06
CA ALA A 295 -6.29 -29.31 29.97
C ALA A 295 -6.62 -30.81 29.82
N MET A 296 -5.87 -31.54 28.99
CA MET A 296 -6.21 -32.93 28.60
C MET A 296 -5.08 -33.96 28.76
N GLY A 297 -3.88 -33.52 29.12
CA GLY A 297 -2.70 -34.36 29.32
C GLY A 297 -1.74 -34.40 28.12
N TYR A 298 -0.63 -35.10 28.31
CA TYR A 298 0.53 -35.02 27.41
C TYR A 298 0.44 -35.89 26.15
N GLU A 299 -0.46 -36.87 26.08
CA GLU A 299 -0.37 -37.96 25.08
C GLU A 299 -0.69 -37.55 23.63
N LEU A 300 -1.74 -36.76 23.42
CA LEU A 300 -2.25 -36.40 22.08
C LEU A 300 -1.83 -35.01 21.57
N PRO A 301 -1.77 -33.95 22.40
CA PRO A 301 -1.56 -32.59 21.88
C PRO A 301 -0.25 -32.39 21.13
N TRP A 302 0.86 -32.96 21.61
CA TRP A 302 2.17 -32.77 20.97
C TRP A 302 2.20 -33.27 19.53
N VAL A 303 1.49 -34.37 19.21
CA VAL A 303 1.43 -34.91 17.85
C VAL A 303 0.82 -33.87 16.92
N TYR A 304 -0.30 -33.27 17.32
CA TYR A 304 -1.01 -32.26 16.56
C TYR A 304 -0.18 -30.98 16.37
N PHE A 305 0.39 -30.42 17.44
CA PHE A 305 1.12 -29.15 17.36
C PHE A 305 2.48 -29.30 16.69
N VAL A 306 3.21 -30.39 16.92
CA VAL A 306 4.49 -30.65 16.24
C VAL A 306 4.26 -30.91 14.74
N SER A 307 3.24 -31.69 14.37
CA SER A 307 2.92 -31.88 12.94
C SER A 307 2.46 -30.57 12.29
N LEU A 308 1.69 -29.75 13.00
CA LEU A 308 1.29 -28.42 12.54
C LEU A 308 2.51 -27.51 12.28
N VAL A 309 3.50 -27.49 13.15
CA VAL A 309 4.71 -26.66 12.94
C VAL A 309 5.53 -27.18 11.75
N ILE A 310 5.68 -28.50 11.60
CA ILE A 310 6.42 -29.11 10.49
C ILE A 310 5.74 -28.83 9.14
N PHE A 311 4.45 -29.17 9.01
CA PHE A 311 3.73 -29.06 7.75
C PHE A 311 3.15 -27.66 7.49
N GLY A 312 2.70 -26.97 8.53
CA GLY A 312 2.07 -25.66 8.44
C GLY A 312 3.07 -24.52 8.37
N SER A 313 4.25 -24.65 9.00
CA SER A 313 5.24 -23.56 9.03
C SER A 313 6.48 -23.85 8.19
N PHE A 314 7.25 -24.89 8.50
CA PHE A 314 8.50 -25.16 7.75
C PHE A 314 8.26 -25.47 6.27
N PHE A 315 7.29 -26.34 5.96
CA PHE A 315 6.96 -26.64 4.56
C PHE A 315 6.43 -25.41 3.81
N VAL A 316 5.56 -24.63 4.46
CA VAL A 316 4.99 -23.40 3.87
C VAL A 316 6.06 -22.35 3.60
N LEU A 317 6.95 -22.07 4.56
CA LEU A 317 8.05 -21.12 4.40
C LEU A 317 8.95 -21.54 3.24
N ASN A 318 9.30 -22.82 3.15
CA ASN A 318 10.12 -23.33 2.06
C ASN A 318 9.42 -23.20 0.69
N LEU A 319 8.11 -23.44 0.64
CA LEU A 319 7.33 -23.26 -0.58
C LEU A 319 7.27 -21.78 -1.01
N VAL A 320 6.99 -20.87 -0.07
CA VAL A 320 6.96 -19.43 -0.33
C VAL A 320 8.31 -18.94 -0.84
N LEU A 321 9.41 -19.32 -0.18
CA LEU A 321 10.77 -18.98 -0.61
C LEU A 321 11.09 -19.56 -1.98
N GLY A 322 10.68 -20.80 -2.25
CA GLY A 322 10.88 -21.46 -3.54
C GLY A 322 10.17 -20.73 -4.69
N VAL A 323 8.90 -20.39 -4.53
CA VAL A 323 8.15 -19.66 -5.57
C VAL A 323 8.64 -18.23 -5.71
N LEU A 324 8.94 -17.55 -4.61
CA LEU A 324 9.50 -16.19 -4.65
C LEU A 324 10.84 -16.16 -5.40
N SER A 325 11.70 -17.15 -5.13
CA SER A 325 12.96 -17.34 -5.85
C SER A 325 12.75 -17.61 -7.34
N GLY A 326 11.76 -18.45 -7.69
CA GLY A 326 11.38 -18.72 -9.07
C GLY A 326 10.88 -17.48 -9.81
N GLU A 327 9.97 -16.71 -9.20
CA GLU A 327 9.43 -15.48 -9.78
C GLU A 327 10.49 -14.38 -9.89
N PHE A 328 11.35 -14.21 -8.88
CA PHE A 328 12.48 -13.28 -8.95
C PHE A 328 13.51 -13.68 -10.00
N SER A 329 13.77 -14.99 -10.18
CA SER A 329 14.65 -15.47 -11.25
C SER A 329 14.05 -15.16 -12.62
N LYS A 330 12.75 -15.40 -12.81
CA LYS A 330 12.02 -15.08 -14.05
C LYS A 330 12.00 -13.59 -14.36
N GLU A 331 11.75 -12.73 -13.37
CA GLU A 331 11.80 -11.28 -13.57
C GLU A 331 13.22 -10.78 -13.86
N ARG A 332 14.24 -11.34 -13.21
CA ARG A 332 15.64 -11.05 -13.49
C ARG A 332 16.05 -11.46 -14.91
N GLU A 333 15.63 -12.62 -15.39
CA GLU A 333 15.89 -13.08 -16.76
C GLU A 333 15.25 -12.16 -17.80
N LYS A 334 13.99 -11.74 -17.59
CA LYS A 334 13.33 -10.76 -18.47
C LYS A 334 14.05 -9.42 -18.48
N ALA A 335 14.52 -8.95 -17.33
CA ALA A 335 15.29 -7.71 -17.23
C ALA A 335 16.62 -7.81 -17.96
N LYS A 336 17.33 -8.94 -17.81
CA LYS A 336 18.58 -9.21 -18.54
C LYS A 336 18.36 -9.26 -20.04
N ALA A 337 17.35 -10.00 -20.52
CA ALA A 337 17.03 -10.08 -21.94
C ALA A 337 16.70 -8.71 -22.57
N ARG A 338 15.99 -7.84 -21.84
CA ARG A 338 15.73 -6.45 -22.27
C ARG A 338 17.01 -5.63 -22.35
N GLY A 339 17.89 -5.72 -21.35
CA GLY A 339 19.17 -5.03 -21.34
C GLY A 339 20.10 -5.50 -22.46
N ASP A 340 20.16 -6.81 -22.71
CA ASP A 340 20.95 -7.40 -23.78
C ASP A 340 20.43 -6.98 -25.16
N PHE A 341 19.10 -6.95 -25.36
CA PHE A 341 18.48 -6.43 -26.59
C PHE A 341 18.80 -4.95 -26.83
N GLN A 342 18.79 -4.13 -25.78
CA GLN A 342 19.09 -2.71 -25.87
C GLN A 342 20.55 -2.44 -26.23
N LYS A 343 21.48 -3.19 -25.60
CA LYS A 343 22.91 -3.16 -25.96
C LYS A 343 23.16 -3.62 -27.40
N LEU A 344 22.48 -4.67 -27.86
CA LEU A 344 22.61 -5.15 -29.23
C LEU A 344 22.19 -4.08 -30.24
N ARG A 345 21.08 -3.38 -29.95
CA ARG A 345 20.57 -2.29 -30.78
C ARG A 345 21.51 -1.08 -30.81
N GLU A 346 22.06 -0.69 -29.65
CA GLU A 346 23.07 0.38 -29.58
C GLU A 346 24.31 0.03 -30.38
N LYS A 347 24.76 -1.23 -30.32
CA LYS A 347 25.90 -1.71 -31.11
C LYS A 347 25.62 -1.66 -32.61
N GLN A 348 24.45 -2.13 -33.06
CA GLN A 348 24.05 -2.07 -34.47
C GLN A 348 23.98 -0.63 -34.98
N GLN A 349 23.38 0.27 -34.20
CA GLN A 349 23.31 1.69 -34.55
C GLN A 349 24.71 2.29 -34.70
N LEU A 350 25.63 1.99 -33.78
CA LEU A 350 27.01 2.47 -33.85
C LEU A 350 27.76 1.94 -35.07
N GLU A 351 27.54 0.66 -35.43
CA GLU A 351 28.13 0.06 -36.64
C GLU A 351 27.61 0.69 -37.93
N GLU A 352 26.31 1.02 -37.99
CA GLU A 352 25.70 1.74 -39.12
C GLU A 352 26.22 3.17 -39.23
N ASP A 353 26.25 3.91 -38.12
CA ASP A 353 26.77 5.29 -38.07
C ASP A 353 28.25 5.32 -38.50
N LEU A 354 29.07 4.37 -38.02
CA LEU A 354 30.48 4.27 -38.39
C LEU A 354 30.67 4.01 -39.88
N ARG A 355 29.86 3.12 -40.49
CA ARG A 355 29.87 2.90 -41.94
C ARG A 355 29.49 4.16 -42.70
N GLY A 356 28.45 4.87 -42.27
CA GLY A 356 28.04 6.13 -42.89
C GLY A 356 29.14 7.19 -42.87
N TYR A 357 29.87 7.32 -41.75
CA TYR A 357 31.03 8.20 -41.68
C TYR A 357 32.17 7.77 -42.61
N LEU A 358 32.44 6.46 -42.73
CA LEU A 358 33.46 5.96 -43.64
C LEU A 358 33.13 6.24 -45.10
N ASP A 359 31.88 6.01 -45.50
CA ASP A 359 31.41 6.28 -46.87
C ASP A 359 31.53 7.77 -47.21
N TRP A 360 31.21 8.67 -46.27
CA TRP A 360 31.40 10.11 -46.45
C TRP A 360 32.88 10.50 -46.62
N ILE A 361 33.78 9.89 -45.85
CA ILE A 361 35.22 10.15 -45.96
C ILE A 361 35.74 9.67 -47.31
N MET A 362 35.37 8.45 -47.73
CA MET A 362 35.76 7.92 -49.04
C MET A 362 35.25 8.79 -50.18
N GLN A 363 34.00 9.22 -50.13
CA GLN A 363 33.43 10.08 -51.16
C GLN A 363 34.10 11.46 -51.22
N ALA A 364 34.50 12.02 -50.07
CA ALA A 364 35.27 13.26 -50.03
C ALA A 364 36.68 13.07 -50.63
N GLU A 365 37.34 11.94 -50.36
CA GLU A 365 38.66 11.61 -50.94
C GLU A 365 38.58 11.41 -52.47
N GLU A 366 37.52 10.77 -52.97
CA GLU A 366 37.29 10.64 -54.42
C GLU A 366 37.10 12.00 -55.11
N LEU A 367 36.36 12.93 -54.48
CA LEU A 367 36.16 14.28 -55.02
C LEU A 367 37.46 15.11 -55.05
N ASP A 368 38.33 15.00 -54.04
CA ASP A 368 39.64 15.67 -54.02
C ASP A 368 40.59 15.14 -55.11
N MET A 369 40.43 13.87 -55.53
CA MET A 369 41.25 13.25 -56.58
C MET A 369 40.75 13.57 -58.00
N GLU A 370 39.47 13.91 -58.15
CA GLU A 370 38.84 14.28 -59.43
C GLU A 370 38.93 15.78 -59.75
N ASP A 371 39.46 16.62 -58.84
CA ASP A 371 39.61 18.06 -59.05
C ASP A 371 40.78 18.36 -60.03
N PRO A 372 40.53 18.71 -61.30
CA PRO A 372 41.58 18.76 -62.34
C PRO A 372 42.49 20.00 -62.28
N SER A 373 42.51 20.72 -61.16
CA SER A 373 43.26 21.97 -61.02
C SER A 373 44.58 21.83 -60.25
N ALA A 374 44.94 20.63 -59.80
CA ALA A 374 46.17 20.38 -59.05
C ALA A 374 47.40 20.03 -59.89
N ASP A 375 47.28 19.92 -61.23
CA ASP A 375 48.42 19.73 -62.13
C ASP A 375 48.69 21.00 -62.95
N GLY A 376 49.47 21.90 -62.33
CA GLY A 376 50.19 22.95 -63.03
C GLY A 376 49.90 24.36 -62.53
N ASN A 377 50.70 24.83 -61.56
CA ASN A 377 51.59 25.98 -61.76
C ASN A 377 52.32 26.30 -60.44
N PHE A 378 53.51 25.74 -60.26
CA PHE A 378 54.48 26.22 -59.29
C PHE A 378 55.08 27.52 -59.83
N GLY A 379 54.34 28.64 -59.74
CA GLY A 379 54.81 29.89 -60.30
C GLY A 379 53.78 31.02 -60.27
N SER A 380 54.02 31.95 -59.34
CA SER A 380 53.64 33.37 -59.39
C SER A 380 52.24 33.81 -58.87
N VAL A 381 52.29 34.94 -58.13
CA VAL A 381 51.21 35.93 -57.88
C VAL A 381 50.22 35.50 -56.77
N ALA A 382 50.37 35.87 -55.48
CA ALA A 382 50.38 37.21 -54.88
C ALA A 382 49.28 38.14 -55.41
N GLU A 383 48.21 38.32 -54.62
CA GLU A 383 47.14 39.34 -54.69
C GLU A 383 45.71 38.84 -54.98
N GLU A 384 44.77 39.60 -54.40
CA GLU A 384 43.31 39.53 -54.42
C GLU A 384 42.68 38.38 -53.59
N GLY A 385 42.02 38.58 -52.44
CA GLY A 385 41.35 39.77 -51.92
C GLY A 385 39.87 39.81 -52.30
N ARG A 386 39.03 39.34 -51.35
CA ARG A 386 37.69 39.88 -51.02
C ARG A 386 36.45 39.33 -51.78
N ALA A 387 35.40 39.15 -50.96
CA ALA A 387 33.98 38.91 -51.26
C ALA A 387 33.65 37.46 -51.68
N GLY A 388 32.63 36.76 -51.15
CA GLY A 388 31.49 37.12 -50.34
C GLY A 388 30.29 36.28 -50.81
N HIS A 389 29.59 35.62 -49.88
CA HIS A 389 28.20 35.14 -49.99
C HIS A 389 27.85 33.88 -50.84
N ARG A 390 27.38 32.84 -50.13
CA ARG A 390 25.96 32.38 -50.06
C ARG A 390 25.62 30.96 -50.61
N ARG A 391 25.09 30.17 -49.66
CA ARG A 391 24.03 29.11 -49.67
C ARG A 391 24.26 27.73 -50.31
N GLN A 392 23.93 26.75 -49.46
CA GLN A 392 23.52 25.36 -49.69
C GLN A 392 22.54 25.16 -50.85
N PRO A 393 22.48 23.93 -51.37
CA PRO A 393 21.36 23.04 -51.02
C PRO A 393 21.76 21.81 -50.21
#